data_AF-A0ABD4SQS8-F1
#
_entry.id   AF-A0ABD4SQS8-F1
#
_cell.length_a   1.000
_cell.length_b   1.000
_cell.length_c   1.000
_cell.angle_alpha   90.00
_cell.angle_beta   90.00
_cell.angle_gamma   90.00
#
_symmetry.space_group_name_H-M   'P 1'
#
loop_
_entity.id
_entity.type
_entity.pdbx_description
1 polymer ?
#
loop_
_entity_poly.entity_id
_entity_poly.type
_entity_poly.pdbx_seq_one_letter_code
_entity_poly.pdbx_strand_id
1 'polypeptide(L)'
;MPNDTETFVEVIVGSLVQAPDPMLANARNPRRLHLKFVSDAGGDMSVELRHVDRQQVSKAEFAKIGARDGNFLLPADEKRALKQWLAARYGRPAFPNAFENRLRKTVGKKSVEYRIAKILEPESSHLVALFFDLGEDKAIELEDGDPYFLSISVVYDATEGGPNARASAEKVAGELRTLFEQAYGTADTATEIALDACNAVADTFMTLADLRKVDQWRLEYISLREDPAGDFLPAGELPV
;
A
#
# COMPACT_ATOMS: atom_id res chain seq x y z
N MET A 1 3.01 -5.67 -32.04
CA MET A 1 3.68 -5.37 -30.75
C MET A 1 4.82 -4.41 -31.07
N PRO A 2 4.89 -3.20 -30.49
CA PRO A 2 5.78 -2.16 -31.00
C PRO A 2 7.08 -2.11 -30.18
N ASN A 3 8.01 -3.03 -30.45
CA ASN A 3 9.47 -2.83 -30.38
C ASN A 3 10.18 -4.16 -30.73
N ASP A 4 10.85 -4.21 -31.88
CA ASP A 4 11.53 -5.42 -32.38
C ASP A 4 12.84 -5.72 -31.65
N THR A 5 13.37 -4.77 -30.86
CA THR A 5 14.61 -4.97 -30.10
C THR A 5 14.41 -5.77 -28.81
N GLU A 6 13.20 -5.80 -28.29
CA GLU A 6 12.87 -6.51 -27.07
C GLU A 6 12.37 -7.91 -27.44
N THR A 7 13.15 -8.96 -27.15
CA THR A 7 12.84 -10.34 -27.58
C THR A 7 12.02 -11.13 -26.57
N PHE A 8 11.84 -10.59 -25.37
CA PHE A 8 11.08 -11.19 -24.28
C PHE A 8 9.88 -10.32 -23.89
N VAL A 9 8.85 -10.95 -23.34
CA VAL A 9 7.73 -10.28 -22.68
C VAL A 9 7.74 -10.66 -21.22
N GLU A 10 7.44 -9.70 -20.36
CA GLU A 10 7.15 -9.96 -18.97
C GLU A 10 5.69 -10.37 -18.82
N VAL A 11 5.46 -11.48 -18.12
CA VAL A 11 4.13 -11.97 -17.75
C VAL A 11 4.06 -12.14 -16.24
N ILE A 12 2.86 -12.07 -15.67
CA ILE A 12 2.61 -12.37 -14.26
C ILE A 12 1.63 -13.53 -14.21
N VAL A 13 2.04 -14.64 -13.62
CA VAL A 13 1.16 -15.80 -13.47
C VAL A 13 0.27 -15.57 -12.25
N GLY A 14 -1.03 -15.39 -12.48
CA GLY A 14 -2.01 -15.20 -11.42
C GLY A 14 -2.66 -16.50 -10.96
N SER A 15 -3.17 -16.52 -9.73
CA SER A 15 -3.95 -17.65 -9.17
C SER A 15 -5.41 -17.25 -8.95
N LEU A 16 -6.35 -18.16 -9.19
CA LEU A 16 -7.77 -17.89 -8.94
C LEU A 16 -8.06 -17.76 -7.44
N VAL A 17 -8.91 -16.79 -7.08
CA VAL A 17 -9.34 -16.51 -5.71
C VAL A 17 -10.86 -16.59 -5.61
N GLN A 18 -11.36 -17.35 -4.65
CA GLN A 18 -12.81 -17.48 -4.40
C GLN A 18 -13.37 -16.33 -3.56
N ALA A 19 -12.59 -15.84 -2.58
CA ALA A 19 -12.98 -14.76 -1.68
C ALA A 19 -11.93 -13.63 -1.78
N PRO A 20 -12.15 -12.60 -2.62
CA PRO A 20 -11.21 -11.50 -2.74
C PRO A 20 -11.17 -10.66 -1.47
N ASP A 21 -9.95 -10.46 -0.94
CA ASP A 21 -9.66 -9.57 0.17
C ASP A 21 -9.65 -8.07 -0.26
N PRO A 22 -10.49 -7.20 0.32
CA PRO A 22 -10.50 -5.76 0.05
C PRO A 22 -9.18 -5.03 0.37
N MET A 23 -8.33 -5.58 1.25
CA MET A 23 -6.98 -5.06 1.52
C MET A 23 -6.02 -5.24 0.35
N LEU A 24 -6.32 -6.21 -0.52
CA LEU A 24 -5.52 -6.54 -1.69
C LEU A 24 -6.11 -5.93 -2.98
N ALA A 25 -7.21 -5.21 -2.91
CA ALA A 25 -7.77 -4.43 -4.02
C ALA A 25 -7.08 -3.05 -4.17
N ASN A 26 -7.35 -2.36 -5.29
CA ASN A 26 -6.97 -0.96 -5.51
C ASN A 26 -5.47 -0.65 -5.27
N ALA A 27 -4.58 -1.59 -5.58
CA ALA A 27 -3.13 -1.44 -5.43
C ALA A 27 -2.64 -1.05 -4.01
N ARG A 28 -3.43 -1.31 -2.97
CA ARG A 28 -3.10 -0.97 -1.58
C ARG A 28 -1.96 -1.80 -1.02
N ASN A 29 -1.98 -3.10 -1.31
CA ASN A 29 -0.86 -3.98 -1.07
C ASN A 29 0.06 -3.98 -2.31
N PRO A 30 1.32 -3.60 -2.17
CA PRO A 30 2.27 -3.50 -3.29
C PRO A 30 3.07 -4.79 -3.54
N ARG A 31 2.76 -5.89 -2.85
CA ARG A 31 3.31 -7.22 -3.15
C ARG A 31 2.28 -8.16 -3.75
N ARG A 32 1.01 -7.98 -3.38
CA ARG A 32 -0.14 -8.79 -3.80
C ARG A 32 -1.26 -7.88 -4.29
N LEU A 33 -1.95 -8.25 -5.37
CA LEU A 33 -3.10 -7.53 -5.90
C LEU A 33 -4.19 -8.53 -6.26
N HIS A 34 -5.40 -8.30 -5.78
CA HIS A 34 -6.59 -8.97 -6.28
C HIS A 34 -7.22 -8.12 -7.38
N LEU A 35 -7.41 -8.73 -8.55
CA LEU A 35 -8.10 -8.12 -9.70
C LEU A 35 -9.36 -8.89 -10.02
N LYS A 36 -10.43 -8.16 -10.32
CA LYS A 36 -11.67 -8.73 -10.81
C LYS A 36 -11.75 -8.62 -12.34
N PHE A 37 -11.98 -9.75 -13.00
CA PHE A 37 -12.33 -9.80 -14.41
C PHE A 37 -13.80 -10.14 -14.55
N VAL A 38 -14.47 -9.48 -15.49
CA VAL A 38 -15.90 -9.66 -15.77
C VAL A 38 -16.10 -10.44 -17.06
N SER A 39 -17.17 -11.23 -17.11
CA SER A 39 -17.56 -12.03 -18.27
C SER A 39 -19.00 -11.72 -18.68
N ASP A 40 -19.23 -11.50 -19.98
CA ASP A 40 -20.55 -11.23 -20.54
C ASP A 40 -21.49 -12.45 -20.41
N ALA A 41 -20.93 -13.67 -20.32
CA ALA A 41 -21.67 -14.92 -20.17
C ALA A 41 -22.00 -15.26 -18.71
N GLY A 42 -21.64 -14.39 -17.76
CA GLY A 42 -21.64 -14.67 -16.33
C GLY A 42 -20.37 -15.40 -15.87
N GLY A 43 -20.14 -15.41 -14.55
CA GLY A 43 -18.98 -16.08 -13.94
C GLY A 43 -17.75 -15.21 -13.84
N ASP A 44 -17.87 -14.00 -13.29
CA ASP A 44 -16.73 -13.14 -12.93
C ASP A 44 -15.64 -13.93 -12.21
N MET A 45 -14.38 -13.65 -12.54
CA MET A 45 -13.24 -14.29 -11.87
C MET A 45 -12.46 -13.25 -11.06
N SER A 46 -11.94 -13.69 -9.92
CA SER A 46 -10.95 -12.91 -9.16
C SER A 46 -9.61 -13.62 -9.23
N VAL A 47 -8.55 -12.85 -9.49
CA VAL A 47 -7.18 -13.37 -9.65
C VAL A 47 -6.27 -12.63 -8.68
N GLU A 48 -5.45 -13.38 -7.95
CA GLU A 48 -4.32 -12.84 -7.20
C GLU A 48 -3.08 -12.75 -8.09
N LEU A 49 -2.49 -11.57 -8.15
CA LEU A 49 -1.18 -11.32 -8.74
C LEU A 49 -0.17 -11.05 -7.64
N ARG A 50 1.04 -11.60 -7.77
CA ARG A 50 2.16 -11.32 -6.88
C ARG A 50 3.37 -10.88 -7.66
N HIS A 51 4.14 -9.92 -7.14
CA HIS A 51 5.36 -9.47 -7.82
C HIS A 51 6.41 -10.58 -7.99
N VAL A 52 6.41 -11.56 -7.09
CA VAL A 52 7.33 -12.70 -7.12
C VAL A 52 7.02 -13.70 -8.24
N ASP A 53 5.80 -13.68 -8.79
CA ASP A 53 5.37 -14.59 -9.86
C ASP A 53 5.59 -14.00 -11.27
N ARG A 54 6.41 -12.94 -11.37
CA ARG A 54 6.82 -12.37 -12.66
C ARG A 54 7.78 -13.31 -13.36
N GLN A 55 7.55 -13.50 -14.66
CA GLN A 55 8.37 -14.35 -15.50
C GLN A 55 8.67 -13.64 -16.81
N GLN A 56 9.86 -13.87 -17.34
CA GLN A 56 10.19 -13.49 -18.70
C GLN A 56 9.93 -14.69 -19.62
N VAL A 57 9.17 -14.45 -20.68
CA VAL A 57 8.88 -15.46 -21.70
C VAL A 57 9.33 -14.91 -23.05
N SER A 58 9.93 -15.76 -23.88
CA SER A 58 10.28 -15.37 -25.24
C SER A 58 9.05 -14.91 -26.01
N LYS A 59 9.13 -13.78 -26.73
CA LYS A 59 8.02 -13.32 -27.59
C LYS A 59 7.62 -14.36 -28.62
N ALA A 60 8.59 -15.09 -29.17
CA ALA A 60 8.35 -16.11 -30.18
C ALA A 60 7.63 -17.34 -29.61
N GLU A 61 7.91 -17.70 -28.35
CA GLU A 61 7.23 -18.80 -27.67
C GLU A 61 5.85 -18.37 -27.19
N PHE A 62 5.75 -17.20 -26.55
CA PHE A 62 4.49 -16.62 -26.09
C PHE A 62 3.50 -16.43 -27.23
N ALA A 63 3.94 -16.02 -28.42
CA ALA A 63 3.07 -15.90 -29.59
C ALA A 63 2.51 -17.26 -30.08
N LYS A 64 3.18 -18.37 -29.80
CA LYS A 64 2.73 -19.72 -30.17
C LYS A 64 1.76 -20.32 -29.16
N ILE A 65 1.99 -20.08 -27.88
CA ILE A 65 1.25 -20.73 -26.77
C ILE A 65 0.22 -19.80 -26.11
N GLY A 66 0.43 -18.49 -26.20
CA GLY A 66 -0.38 -17.48 -25.57
C GLY A 66 -1.70 -17.27 -26.31
N ALA A 67 -2.75 -17.93 -25.85
CA ALA A 67 -4.10 -17.63 -26.28
C ALA A 67 -4.69 -16.54 -25.37
N ARG A 68 -5.17 -15.44 -25.96
CA ARG A 68 -5.99 -14.48 -25.24
C ARG A 68 -7.36 -15.10 -25.01
N ASP A 69 -7.78 -15.18 -23.75
CA ASP A 69 -9.18 -15.44 -23.45
C ASP A 69 -10.02 -14.20 -23.78
N GLY A 70 -10.97 -14.35 -24.70
CA GLY A 70 -11.86 -13.28 -25.15
C GLY A 70 -13.09 -13.11 -24.28
N ASN A 71 -13.37 -14.06 -23.39
CA ASN A 71 -14.58 -14.07 -22.56
C ASN A 71 -14.47 -13.16 -21.34
N PHE A 72 -13.24 -12.79 -20.97
CA PHE A 72 -12.98 -12.01 -19.78
C PHE A 72 -12.42 -10.63 -20.13
N LEU A 73 -13.02 -9.63 -19.53
CA LEU A 73 -12.62 -8.24 -19.65
C LEU A 73 -12.14 -7.74 -18.30
N LEU A 74 -11.05 -6.98 -18.31
CA LEU A 74 -10.58 -6.24 -17.15
C LEU A 74 -11.24 -4.85 -17.17
N PRO A 75 -12.13 -4.52 -16.22
CA PRO A 75 -12.77 -3.21 -16.14
C PRO A 75 -11.77 -2.06 -16.06
N ALA A 76 -12.24 -0.83 -16.35
CA ALA A 76 -11.38 0.35 -16.39
C ALA A 76 -10.68 0.63 -15.04
N ASP A 77 -11.40 0.47 -13.93
CA ASP A 77 -10.87 0.74 -12.59
C ASP A 77 -9.88 -0.32 -12.14
N GLU A 78 -10.17 -1.59 -12.41
CA GLU A 78 -9.26 -2.72 -12.21
C GLU A 78 -7.97 -2.56 -13.04
N LYS A 79 -8.09 -2.06 -14.27
CA LYS A 79 -6.93 -1.72 -15.12
C LYS A 79 -6.12 -0.55 -14.54
N ARG A 80 -6.78 0.44 -13.92
CA ARG A 80 -6.11 1.55 -13.22
C ARG A 80 -5.35 1.03 -12.00
N ALA A 81 -6.00 0.19 -11.19
CA ALA A 81 -5.39 -0.47 -10.03
C ALA A 81 -4.17 -1.30 -10.44
N LEU A 82 -4.28 -2.12 -11.51
CA LEU A 82 -3.14 -2.88 -12.03
C LEU A 82 -1.96 -1.96 -12.41
N LYS A 83 -2.20 -0.88 -13.15
CA LYS A 83 -1.14 0.07 -13.51
C LYS A 83 -0.46 0.69 -12.29
N GLN A 84 -1.25 1.13 -11.31
CA GLN A 84 -0.74 1.71 -10.06
C GLN A 84 0.09 0.69 -9.28
N TRP A 85 -0.37 -0.55 -9.19
CA TRP A 85 0.34 -1.64 -8.51
C TRP A 85 1.67 -1.98 -9.20
N LEU A 86 1.68 -2.08 -10.54
CA LEU A 86 2.90 -2.29 -11.31
C LEU A 86 3.92 -1.16 -11.08
N ALA A 87 3.46 0.08 -10.96
CA ALA A 87 4.30 1.26 -10.70
C ALA A 87 4.79 1.34 -9.25
N ALA A 88 4.04 0.77 -8.28
CA ALA A 88 4.35 0.87 -6.85
C ALA A 88 5.74 0.35 -6.48
N ARG A 89 6.30 -0.60 -7.24
CA ARG A 89 7.68 -1.09 -7.03
C ARG A 89 8.74 0.00 -7.21
N TYR A 90 8.51 0.94 -8.11
CA TYR A 90 9.46 1.99 -8.47
C TYR A 90 9.28 3.28 -7.68
N GLY A 91 8.12 3.43 -7.01
CA GLY A 91 7.80 4.58 -6.18
C GLY A 91 7.88 4.29 -4.69
N ARG A 92 8.58 3.23 -4.25
CA ARG A 92 8.76 2.89 -2.82
C ARG A 92 9.52 4.01 -2.13
N PRO A 93 8.87 4.81 -1.28
CA PRO A 93 9.59 5.73 -0.44
C PRO A 93 10.20 4.94 0.71
N ALA A 94 11.46 5.20 1.01
CA ALA A 94 12.06 4.72 2.24
C ALA A 94 11.92 5.86 3.26
N PHE A 95 11.11 5.64 4.29
CA PHE A 95 11.18 6.51 5.45
C PHE A 95 12.52 6.30 6.17
N PRO A 96 13.01 7.28 6.95
CA PRO A 96 14.17 7.08 7.81
C PRO A 96 13.96 5.86 8.73
N ASN A 97 15.01 5.06 8.94
CA ASN A 97 14.93 3.86 9.76
C ASN A 97 14.56 4.20 11.20
N ALA A 98 15.06 5.32 11.74
CA ALA A 98 14.70 5.80 13.06
C ALA A 98 13.19 6.11 13.16
N PHE A 99 12.60 6.73 12.13
CA PHE A 99 11.15 6.94 12.06
C PHE A 99 10.39 5.61 12.03
N GLU A 100 10.78 4.67 11.17
CA GLU A 100 10.12 3.36 11.10
C GLU A 100 10.19 2.60 12.44
N ASN A 101 11.34 2.64 13.10
CA ASN A 101 11.52 2.00 14.40
C ASN A 101 10.61 2.61 15.47
N ARG A 102 10.44 3.94 15.48
CA ARG A 102 9.50 4.63 16.37
C ARG A 102 8.05 4.30 16.04
N LEU A 103 7.69 4.16 14.76
CA LEU A 103 6.35 3.73 14.32
C LEU A 103 6.03 2.28 14.73
N ARG A 104 7.06 1.46 14.98
CA ARG A 104 6.93 0.10 15.50
C ARG A 104 6.78 0.04 17.02
N LYS A 105 6.77 1.18 17.72
CA LYS A 105 6.53 1.25 19.17
C LYS A 105 5.28 0.45 19.55
N THR A 106 5.42 -0.35 20.60
CA THR A 106 4.31 -1.17 21.12
C THR A 106 3.46 -0.35 22.08
N VAL A 107 2.16 -0.25 21.79
CA VAL A 107 1.16 0.30 22.71
C VAL A 107 0.29 -0.86 23.20
N GLY A 108 0.49 -1.25 24.46
CA GLY A 108 -0.12 -2.46 25.03
C GLY A 108 0.49 -3.74 24.45
N LYS A 109 -0.26 -4.48 23.62
CA LYS A 109 0.18 -5.76 23.02
C LYS A 109 0.52 -5.69 21.52
N LYS A 110 0.31 -4.54 20.88
CA LYS A 110 0.41 -4.38 19.42
C LYS A 110 1.17 -3.10 19.09
N SER A 111 1.91 -3.13 17.98
CA SER A 111 2.62 -1.95 17.47
C SER A 111 1.64 -0.90 16.95
N VAL A 112 2.10 0.36 16.88
CA VAL A 112 1.32 1.45 16.29
C VAL A 112 0.99 1.15 14.82
N GLU A 113 1.96 0.69 14.01
CA GLU A 113 1.72 0.26 12.62
C GLU A 113 0.61 -0.80 12.48
N TYR A 114 0.54 -1.78 13.39
CA TYR A 114 -0.52 -2.80 13.38
C TYR A 114 -1.87 -2.17 13.69
N ARG A 115 -1.92 -1.25 14.66
CA ARG A 115 -3.15 -0.55 15.03
C ARG A 115 -3.64 0.36 13.91
N ILE A 116 -2.74 1.04 13.19
CA ILE A 116 -3.07 1.79 11.97
C ILE A 116 -3.75 0.86 10.96
N ALA A 117 -3.20 -0.33 10.70
CA ALA A 117 -3.80 -1.32 9.81
C ALA A 117 -5.23 -1.67 10.19
N LYS A 118 -5.47 -1.91 11.49
CA LYS A 118 -6.78 -2.28 12.03
C LYS A 118 -7.79 -1.14 12.03
N ILE A 119 -7.34 0.10 12.08
CA ILE A 119 -8.19 1.29 11.87
C ILE A 119 -8.61 1.39 10.40
N LEU A 120 -7.68 1.14 9.47
CA LEU A 120 -7.95 1.26 8.03
C LEU A 120 -8.82 0.12 7.48
N GLU A 121 -8.69 -1.10 8.02
CA GLU A 121 -9.30 -2.31 7.46
C GLU A 121 -10.82 -2.21 7.23
N PRO A 122 -11.64 -1.81 8.23
CA PRO A 122 -13.10 -1.75 8.08
C PRO A 122 -13.57 -0.67 7.11
N GLU A 123 -12.80 0.40 6.98
CA GLU A 123 -13.14 1.60 6.22
C GLU A 123 -12.54 1.59 4.81
N SER A 124 -11.74 0.57 4.53
CA SER A 124 -10.86 0.55 3.38
C SER A 124 -11.58 0.74 2.06
N SER A 125 -12.78 0.20 1.84
CA SER A 125 -13.54 0.38 0.58
C SER A 125 -13.75 1.84 0.18
N HIS A 126 -13.67 2.76 1.14
CA HIS A 126 -13.86 4.19 0.96
C HIS A 126 -12.56 5.00 0.86
N LEU A 127 -11.43 4.37 1.17
CA LEU A 127 -10.13 5.02 1.19
C LEU A 127 -9.34 4.74 -0.09
N VAL A 128 -8.74 5.78 -0.64
CA VAL A 128 -7.83 5.70 -1.78
C VAL A 128 -6.40 5.43 -1.30
N ALA A 129 -5.93 6.21 -0.32
CA ALA A 129 -4.57 6.12 0.17
C ALA A 129 -4.41 6.74 1.57
N LEU A 130 -3.34 6.34 2.26
CA LEU A 130 -2.82 7.02 3.45
C LEU A 130 -1.45 7.59 3.08
N PHE A 131 -1.26 8.90 3.26
CA PHE A 131 0.02 9.56 3.01
C PHE A 131 0.61 10.10 4.29
N PHE A 132 1.91 9.89 4.48
CA PHE A 132 2.72 10.49 5.52
C PHE A 132 3.60 11.58 4.90
N ASP A 133 3.68 12.70 5.59
CA ASP A 133 4.57 13.81 5.27
C ASP A 133 5.43 14.10 6.49
N LEU A 134 6.75 13.95 6.32
CA LEU A 134 7.76 14.27 7.33
C LEU A 134 8.44 15.62 7.05
N GLY A 135 7.94 16.38 6.08
CA GLY A 135 8.52 17.67 5.69
C GLY A 135 9.98 17.55 5.27
N GLU A 136 10.84 18.35 5.92
CA GLU A 136 12.28 18.38 5.64
C GLU A 136 13.03 17.17 6.23
N ASP A 137 12.46 16.52 7.26
CA ASP A 137 13.07 15.38 7.96
C ASP A 137 12.88 14.05 7.21
N LYS A 138 12.17 14.07 6.07
CA LYS A 138 11.91 12.91 5.22
C LYS A 138 13.16 12.10 4.85
N ALA A 139 14.32 12.74 4.76
CA ALA A 139 15.58 12.12 4.37
C ALA A 139 16.63 12.11 5.49
N ILE A 140 16.23 12.40 6.74
CA ILE A 140 17.13 12.61 7.87
C ILE A 140 16.88 11.54 8.93
N GLU A 141 17.95 10.92 9.43
CA GLU A 141 17.89 10.03 10.59
C GLU A 141 18.05 10.86 11.87
N LEU A 142 16.92 11.23 12.48
CA LEU A 142 16.90 11.96 13.75
C LEU A 142 17.37 11.10 14.93
N GLU A 143 18.10 11.74 15.86
CA GLU A 143 18.56 11.13 17.10
C GLU A 143 17.43 10.91 18.10
N ASP A 144 17.64 10.04 19.07
CA ASP A 144 16.65 9.76 20.13
C ASP A 144 16.36 11.02 20.95
N GLY A 145 15.07 11.34 21.09
CA GLY A 145 14.60 12.54 21.78
C GLY A 145 14.15 13.67 20.86
N ASP A 146 14.63 13.69 19.61
CA ASP A 146 14.20 14.64 18.59
C ASP A 146 13.00 14.09 17.82
N PRO A 147 11.78 14.66 17.94
CA PRO A 147 10.59 14.08 17.33
C PRO A 147 10.56 14.30 15.82
N TYR A 148 10.08 13.30 15.08
CA TYR A 148 9.63 13.50 13.70
C TYR A 148 8.29 14.22 13.70
N PHE A 149 8.20 15.35 13.01
CA PHE A 149 6.94 16.02 12.75
C PHE A 149 6.21 15.33 11.61
N LEU A 150 5.06 14.73 11.93
CA LEU A 150 4.28 13.92 10.99
C LEU A 150 2.95 14.61 10.68
N SER A 151 2.70 14.78 9.38
CA SER A 151 1.36 15.09 8.86
C SER A 151 0.79 13.89 8.10
N ILE A 152 -0.45 13.53 8.39
CA ILE A 152 -1.16 12.40 7.79
C ILE A 152 -2.31 12.91 6.93
N SER A 153 -2.35 12.49 5.66
CA SER A 153 -3.51 12.68 4.78
C SER A 153 -4.22 11.37 4.54
N VAL A 154 -5.46 11.27 5.02
CA VAL A 154 -6.36 10.14 4.79
C VAL A 154 -7.19 10.45 3.55
N VAL A 155 -6.79 9.88 2.40
CA VAL A 155 -7.37 10.24 1.11
C VAL A 155 -8.57 9.36 0.78
N TYR A 156 -9.69 9.96 0.42
CA TYR A 156 -10.91 9.28 0.00
C TYR A 156 -11.31 9.66 -1.42
N ASP A 157 -12.11 8.78 -2.06
CA ASP A 157 -12.64 9.02 -3.40
C ASP A 157 -13.82 9.99 -3.31
N ALA A 158 -13.62 11.23 -3.74
CA ALA A 158 -14.69 12.23 -3.74
C ALA A 158 -15.58 12.17 -4.98
N THR A 159 -15.20 11.41 -6.00
CA THR A 159 -15.92 11.32 -7.28
C THR A 159 -16.98 10.21 -7.22
N GLU A 160 -16.61 9.04 -6.72
CA GLU A 160 -17.48 7.85 -6.65
C GLU A 160 -17.90 7.49 -5.21
N GLY A 161 -17.14 7.91 -4.20
CA GLY A 161 -17.37 7.53 -2.81
C GLY A 161 -18.50 8.29 -2.09
N GLY A 162 -18.93 9.43 -2.62
CA GLY A 162 -20.01 10.24 -2.06
C GLY A 162 -19.76 10.71 -0.60
N PRO A 163 -20.82 11.12 0.14
CA PRO A 163 -20.70 11.59 1.52
C PRO A 163 -20.16 10.52 2.50
N ASN A 164 -20.42 9.25 2.23
CA ASN A 164 -19.98 8.14 3.07
C ASN A 164 -18.46 8.01 3.07
N ALA A 165 -17.80 8.20 1.92
CA ALA A 165 -16.34 8.08 1.86
C ALA A 165 -15.64 9.18 2.64
N ARG A 166 -16.20 10.40 2.63
CA ARG A 166 -15.72 11.49 3.48
C ARG A 166 -15.87 11.18 4.96
N ALA A 167 -17.06 10.74 5.39
CA ALA A 167 -17.31 10.41 6.80
C ALA A 167 -16.41 9.27 7.29
N SER A 168 -16.17 8.27 6.44
CA SER A 168 -15.23 7.17 6.68
C SER A 168 -13.80 7.69 6.88
N ALA A 169 -13.30 8.56 6.00
CA ALA A 169 -11.97 9.15 6.14
C ALA A 169 -11.85 10.08 7.36
N GLU A 170 -12.87 10.87 7.69
CA GLU A 170 -12.89 11.73 8.88
C GLU A 170 -12.86 10.89 10.16
N LYS A 171 -13.60 9.78 10.20
CA LYS A 171 -13.56 8.80 11.29
C LYS A 171 -12.15 8.22 11.46
N VAL A 172 -11.56 7.71 10.37
CA VAL A 172 -10.20 7.17 10.36
C VAL A 172 -9.19 8.21 10.84
N ALA A 173 -9.29 9.45 10.36
CA ALA A 173 -8.40 10.52 10.79
C ALA A 173 -8.51 10.78 12.31
N GLY A 174 -9.72 10.75 12.88
CA GLY A 174 -9.94 10.88 14.32
C GLY A 174 -9.37 9.72 15.14
N GLU A 175 -9.56 8.48 14.67
CA GLU A 175 -9.02 7.28 15.30
C GLU A 175 -7.48 7.27 15.26
N LEU A 176 -6.88 7.70 14.15
CA LEU A 176 -5.43 7.85 14.02
C LEU A 176 -4.89 8.93 14.98
N ARG A 177 -5.52 10.11 15.07
CA ARG A 177 -5.10 11.12 16.06
C ARG A 177 -5.07 10.56 17.48
N THR A 178 -6.15 9.89 17.87
CA THR A 178 -6.27 9.25 19.18
C THR A 178 -5.18 8.20 19.40
N LEU A 179 -4.87 7.40 18.38
CA LEU A 179 -3.80 6.39 18.44
C LEU A 179 -2.42 7.03 18.66
N PHE A 180 -2.08 8.06 17.88
CA PHE A 180 -0.77 8.73 17.97
C PHE A 180 -0.62 9.47 19.29
N GLU A 181 -1.67 10.17 19.76
CA GLU A 181 -1.67 10.83 21.07
C GLU A 181 -1.47 9.82 22.21
N GLN A 182 -2.11 8.65 22.15
CA GLN A 182 -1.90 7.58 23.13
C GLN A 182 -0.49 6.98 23.08
N ALA A 183 0.14 6.94 21.90
CA ALA A 183 1.44 6.32 21.69
C ALA A 183 2.63 7.23 22.02
N TYR A 184 2.50 8.52 21.68
CA TYR A 184 3.60 9.48 21.67
C TYR A 184 3.32 10.74 22.49
N GLY A 185 2.08 10.99 22.90
CA GLY A 185 1.66 12.24 23.52
C GLY A 185 1.15 13.27 22.51
N THR A 186 0.87 14.47 22.99
CA THR A 186 0.48 15.60 22.12
C THR A 186 1.69 16.10 21.33
N ALA A 187 1.46 16.86 20.25
CA ALA A 187 2.54 17.42 19.43
C ALA A 187 3.59 18.20 20.26
N ASP A 188 3.16 18.91 21.31
CA ASP A 188 4.04 19.69 22.19
C ASP A 188 4.91 18.84 23.14
N THR A 189 4.55 17.58 23.36
CA THR A 189 5.17 16.71 24.38
C THR A 189 5.82 15.46 23.80
N ALA A 190 5.54 15.15 22.53
CA ALA A 190 6.08 13.99 21.86
C ALA A 190 7.59 14.11 21.66
N THR A 191 8.32 13.06 22.02
CA THR A 191 9.79 12.96 21.88
C THR A 191 10.22 12.03 20.74
N GLU A 192 9.27 11.36 20.09
CA GLU A 192 9.54 10.37 19.05
C GLU A 192 8.86 10.74 17.73
N ILE A 193 7.53 10.86 17.75
CA ILE A 193 6.71 11.28 16.61
C ILE A 193 5.68 12.28 17.10
N ALA A 194 5.78 13.53 16.67
CA ALA A 194 4.81 14.58 16.92
C ALA A 194 3.82 14.64 15.76
N LEU A 195 2.54 14.37 16.04
CA LEU A 195 1.50 14.44 15.01
C LEU A 195 1.01 15.89 14.85
N ASP A 196 1.45 16.57 13.80
CA ASP A 196 1.07 17.95 13.49
C ASP A 196 -0.34 18.04 12.93
N ALA A 197 -0.66 17.15 11.99
CA ALA A 197 -1.94 17.14 11.32
C ALA A 197 -2.34 15.72 10.95
N CYS A 198 -3.63 15.44 10.99
CA CYS A 198 -4.18 14.19 10.45
C CYS A 198 -5.57 14.48 9.90
N ASN A 199 -5.71 14.56 8.58
CA ASN A 199 -6.92 15.11 7.95
C ASN A 199 -7.47 14.19 6.87
N ALA A 200 -8.79 14.18 6.72
CA ALA A 200 -9.45 13.61 5.56
C ALA A 200 -9.30 14.55 4.36
N VAL A 201 -8.85 14.01 3.24
CA VAL A 201 -8.58 14.79 2.02
C VAL A 201 -9.26 14.10 0.83
N ALA A 202 -10.00 14.86 0.03
CA ALA A 202 -10.52 14.34 -1.23
C ALA A 202 -9.36 14.08 -2.20
N ASP A 203 -9.40 12.97 -2.93
CA ASP A 203 -8.47 12.68 -4.01
C ASP A 203 -8.37 13.80 -5.07
N THR A 204 -9.48 14.50 -5.32
CA THR A 204 -9.55 15.66 -6.21
C THR A 204 -8.83 16.93 -5.70
N PHE A 205 -8.46 16.97 -4.42
CA PHE A 205 -7.69 18.07 -3.83
C PHE A 205 -6.20 17.73 -3.63
N MET A 206 -5.77 16.50 -3.93
CA MET A 206 -4.35 16.13 -3.91
C MET A 206 -3.66 16.67 -5.16
N THR A 207 -2.82 17.70 -5.01
CA THR A 207 -2.08 18.27 -6.13
C THR A 207 -0.83 17.44 -6.46
N LEU A 208 -0.30 17.62 -7.67
CA LEU A 208 0.99 17.03 -8.04
C LEU A 208 2.14 17.52 -7.15
N ALA A 209 2.05 18.74 -6.61
CA ALA A 209 3.05 19.27 -5.69
C ALA A 209 3.03 18.52 -4.35
N ASP A 210 1.83 18.20 -3.85
CA ASP A 210 1.66 17.42 -2.63
C ASP A 210 2.23 16.01 -2.80
N LEU A 211 1.87 15.32 -3.89
CA LEU A 211 2.36 13.98 -4.22
C LEU A 211 3.88 13.86 -4.38
N ARG A 212 4.61 14.98 -4.54
CA ARG A 212 6.09 14.99 -4.59
C ARG A 212 6.73 15.07 -3.20
N LYS A 213 5.99 15.57 -2.21
CA LYS A 213 6.47 15.73 -0.82
C LYS A 213 6.09 14.53 0.02
N VAL A 214 4.84 14.09 -0.11
CA VAL A 214 4.30 13.00 0.70
C VAL A 214 4.72 11.63 0.21
N ASP A 215 4.73 10.69 1.13
CA ASP A 215 4.99 9.28 0.87
C ASP A 215 3.78 8.44 1.23
N GLN A 216 3.38 7.57 0.31
CA GLN A 216 2.26 6.69 0.58
C GLN A 216 2.67 5.64 1.62
N TRP A 217 1.98 5.65 2.76
CA TRP A 217 2.12 4.59 3.74
C TRP A 217 1.30 3.37 3.27
N ARG A 218 1.96 2.21 3.16
CA ARG A 218 1.39 0.97 2.61
C ARG A 218 1.44 -0.14 3.65
N LEU A 219 0.49 -1.07 3.59
CA LEU A 219 0.41 -2.22 4.51
C LEU A 219 1.64 -3.16 4.51
N GLU A 220 2.64 -2.95 3.63
CA GLU A 220 3.90 -3.72 3.66
C GLU A 220 4.60 -3.69 5.00
N TYR A 221 4.48 -2.59 5.74
CA TYR A 221 5.21 -2.37 6.99
C TYR A 221 4.82 -3.36 8.10
N ILE A 222 3.65 -3.99 8.02
CA ILE A 222 3.14 -4.95 9.02
C ILE A 222 3.74 -6.38 8.83
N SER A 223 4.31 -6.67 7.66
CA SER A 223 4.41 -8.05 7.14
C SER A 223 5.66 -8.85 7.52
N LEU A 224 6.16 -8.80 8.76
CA LEU A 224 7.31 -9.64 9.14
C LEU A 224 7.27 -10.41 10.47
N ARG A 225 6.29 -10.28 11.37
CA ARG A 225 6.45 -10.93 12.71
C ARG A 225 5.23 -11.57 13.39
N GLU A 226 4.04 -11.55 12.81
CA GLU A 226 2.85 -12.13 13.48
C GLU A 226 2.45 -13.56 13.04
N ASP A 227 3.27 -14.24 12.23
CA ASP A 227 3.24 -15.70 12.04
C ASP A 227 4.55 -16.30 12.59
N PRO A 228 4.57 -17.53 13.15
CA PRO A 228 5.74 -18.04 13.87
C PRO A 228 6.98 -17.97 12.98
N ALA A 229 8.05 -17.39 13.52
CA ALA A 229 9.31 -17.19 12.83
C ALA A 229 9.84 -18.55 12.32
N GLY A 230 9.61 -18.83 11.04
CA GLY A 230 10.47 -19.75 10.30
C GLY A 230 11.85 -19.13 10.30
N ASP A 231 12.85 -19.89 10.76
CA ASP A 231 14.24 -19.46 10.91
C ASP A 231 14.70 -18.63 9.71
N PHE A 232 14.82 -17.32 9.93
CA PHE A 232 15.42 -16.42 8.97
C PHE A 232 16.91 -16.38 9.26
N LEU A 233 17.69 -17.09 8.44
CA LEU A 233 19.15 -16.91 8.43
C LEU A 233 19.45 -15.55 7.79
N PRO A 234 20.06 -14.59 8.51
CA PRO A 234 20.51 -13.35 7.89
C PRO A 234 21.61 -13.67 6.86
N ALA A 235 21.53 -13.01 5.71
CA ALA A 235 22.51 -13.16 4.63
C ALA A 235 23.90 -12.76 5.14
N GLY A 236 24.77 -13.75 5.35
CA GLY A 236 26.17 -13.51 5.75
C GLY A 236 26.84 -14.63 6.54
N GLU A 237 26.09 -15.56 7.15
CA GLU A 237 26.69 -16.67 7.88
C GLU A 237 26.70 -17.95 7.04
N LEU A 238 27.90 -18.48 6.78
CA LEU A 238 28.06 -19.83 6.23
C LEU A 238 27.74 -20.85 7.34
N PRO A 239 27.00 -21.93 7.03
CA PRO A 239 26.71 -22.97 8.01
C PRO A 239 28.01 -23.67 8.43
N VAL A 240 28.11 -23.93 9.74
CA VAL A 240 29.16 -24.77 10.35
C VAL A 240 28.86 -26.24 10.10
#